data_AF-A0A497B9U8-F1
#
_entry.id   AF-A0A497B9U8-F1
#
_cell.length_a   1.000
_cell.length_b   1.000
_cell.length_c   1.000
_cell.angle_alpha   90.00
_cell.angle_beta   90.00
_cell.angle_gamma   90.00
#
_symmetry.space_group_name_H-M   'P 1'
#
loop_
_entity.id
_entity.type
_entity.pdbx_description
1 polymer ?
#
loop_
_entity_poly.entity_id
_entity_poly.type
_entity_poly.pdbx_seq_one_letter_code
_entity_poly.pdbx_strand_id
1 'polypeptide(L)'
;MKEVVPVKRFAIQKRFVSHDFCDKCTWWQRSVDFEDVEATPTDTSYTTYQLPYEYIIDKKRISDRNSVEGKDFVVKVNGTVVTEGYTVNYEAGQITFDTALSSTDTVTASGAYATSSLYEITAREGYRLILTYVESQFTLNLTVNDALVFELVLNNESTGNEDKIIHRQVYYGAKDMLNQANMPVVIEPFAELTQKVIVLPWNYLTQYAIYPVGYPADAQNMEFNKLRLYLENDQPYTNCEIATGTFYCIVEPI
;
A
#
# COMPACT_ATOMS: atom_id res chain seq x y z
N MET A 1 -34.03 38.81 4.16
CA MET A 1 -34.01 37.36 3.84
C MET A 1 -32.65 37.07 3.23
N LYS A 2 -31.77 36.33 3.92
CA LYS A 2 -30.52 35.85 3.31
C LYS A 2 -30.90 34.66 2.43
N GLU A 3 -30.66 34.78 1.13
CA GLU A 3 -30.75 33.68 0.19
C GLU A 3 -29.81 32.56 0.65
N VAL A 4 -30.39 31.42 1.01
CA VAL A 4 -29.60 30.20 1.22
C VAL A 4 -29.30 29.68 -0.18
N VAL A 5 -28.12 30.00 -0.69
CA VAL A 5 -27.63 29.39 -1.91
C VAL A 5 -27.43 27.90 -1.62
N PRO A 6 -28.12 26.97 -2.30
CA PRO A 6 -27.91 25.56 -2.10
C PRO A 6 -26.48 25.22 -2.53
N VAL A 7 -25.63 24.90 -1.56
CA VAL A 7 -24.32 24.29 -1.84
C VAL A 7 -24.61 22.97 -2.53
N LYS A 8 -24.34 22.87 -3.83
CA LYS A 8 -24.30 21.59 -4.52
C LYS A 8 -23.19 20.77 -3.85
N ARG A 9 -23.57 19.88 -2.94
CA ARG A 9 -22.69 18.87 -2.36
C ARG A 9 -22.35 17.89 -3.47
N PHE A 10 -21.21 18.08 -4.12
CA PHE A 10 -20.70 17.11 -5.07
C PHE A 10 -20.10 15.95 -4.27
N ALA A 11 -20.82 14.85 -4.16
CA ALA A 11 -20.27 13.59 -3.72
C ALA A 11 -19.23 13.15 -4.75
N ILE A 12 -17.96 13.09 -4.36
CA ILE A 12 -16.88 12.62 -5.23
C ILE A 12 -16.66 11.14 -4.90
N GLN A 13 -16.79 10.27 -5.90
CA GLN A 13 -16.37 8.88 -5.74
C GLN A 13 -14.85 8.81 -5.81
N LYS A 14 -14.22 8.21 -4.81
CA LYS A 14 -12.78 7.96 -4.74
C LYS A 14 -12.53 6.47 -4.55
N ARG A 15 -11.54 5.96 -5.29
CA ARG A 15 -11.05 4.59 -5.16
C ARG A 15 -9.70 4.64 -4.48
N PHE A 16 -9.52 3.79 -3.48
CA PHE A 16 -8.24 3.54 -2.82
C PHE A 16 -7.85 2.09 -3.09
N VAL A 17 -6.62 1.86 -3.51
CA VAL A 17 -6.08 0.51 -3.75
C VAL A 17 -4.91 0.33 -2.80
N SER A 18 -4.90 -0.76 -2.04
CA SER A 18 -3.77 -1.12 -1.19
C SER A 18 -2.51 -1.35 -2.03
N HIS A 19 -1.37 -1.47 -1.36
CA HIS A 19 -0.23 -2.11 -2.00
C HIS A 19 -0.53 -3.59 -2.30
N ASP A 20 0.34 -4.22 -3.08
CA ASP A 20 0.25 -5.62 -3.42
C ASP A 20 0.89 -6.48 -2.31
N PHE A 21 0.10 -7.30 -1.63
CA PHE A 21 0.55 -8.19 -0.57
C PHE A 21 1.44 -9.34 -1.09
N CYS A 22 1.58 -9.51 -2.41
CA CYS A 22 2.55 -10.41 -3.05
C CYS A 22 3.91 -9.73 -3.28
N ASP A 23 3.97 -8.39 -3.36
CA ASP A 23 5.18 -7.65 -3.70
C ASP A 23 5.50 -6.59 -2.63
N LYS A 24 6.47 -6.90 -1.76
CA LYS A 24 6.97 -5.98 -0.72
C LYS A 24 7.50 -4.67 -1.29
N CYS A 25 8.00 -4.66 -2.53
CA CYS A 25 8.48 -3.44 -3.18
C CYS A 25 7.35 -2.44 -3.46
N THR A 26 6.09 -2.81 -3.18
CA THR A 26 4.93 -1.91 -3.27
C THR A 26 4.47 -1.34 -1.91
N TRP A 27 5.04 -1.78 -0.78
CA TRP A 27 4.56 -1.46 0.59
C TRP A 27 5.04 -0.09 1.09
N TRP A 28 4.54 0.98 0.45
CA TRP A 28 5.08 2.33 0.57
C TRP A 28 4.64 3.12 1.83
N GLN A 29 3.43 2.89 2.37
CA GLN A 29 2.89 3.79 3.41
C GLN A 29 3.67 3.79 4.73
N ARG A 30 4.39 2.72 5.02
CA ARG A 30 5.30 2.60 6.17
C ARG A 30 6.75 2.39 5.74
N SER A 31 7.10 2.73 4.51
CA SER A 31 8.51 2.65 4.08
C SER A 31 9.38 3.66 4.82
N VAL A 32 10.67 3.38 4.90
CA VAL A 32 11.66 4.30 5.46
C VAL A 32 12.52 4.85 4.34
N ASP A 33 12.61 6.17 4.26
CA ASP A 33 13.47 6.86 3.29
C ASP A 33 14.95 6.70 3.66
N PHE A 34 15.80 6.60 2.63
CA PHE A 34 17.25 6.66 2.75
C PHE A 34 17.83 7.59 1.68
N GLU A 35 18.98 8.18 1.99
CA GLU A 35 19.62 9.19 1.15
C GLU A 35 21.11 8.93 1.01
N ASP A 36 21.57 8.91 -0.24
CA ASP A 36 22.96 8.74 -0.66
C ASP A 36 23.69 7.62 0.09
N VAL A 37 23.01 6.50 0.29
CA VAL A 37 23.56 5.31 0.94
C VAL A 37 24.48 4.59 -0.04
N GLU A 38 25.70 4.31 0.41
CA GLU A 38 26.73 3.63 -0.37
C GLU A 38 26.37 2.15 -0.62
N ALA A 39 26.48 1.73 -1.87
CA ALA A 39 26.32 0.33 -2.27
C ALA A 39 27.70 -0.34 -2.37
N THR A 40 27.81 -1.58 -1.89
CA THR A 40 29.08 -2.32 -1.87
C THR A 40 29.21 -3.21 -3.10
N PRO A 41 30.34 -3.23 -3.83
CA PRO A 41 30.54 -4.16 -4.93
C PRO A 41 30.50 -5.61 -4.43
N THR A 42 29.82 -6.48 -5.15
CA THR A 42 29.67 -7.91 -4.84
C THR A 42 30.47 -8.83 -5.74
N ASP A 43 31.00 -8.29 -6.84
CA ASP A 43 31.87 -8.97 -7.79
C ASP A 43 33.19 -8.22 -7.96
N THR A 44 34.20 -8.91 -8.49
CA THR A 44 35.51 -8.32 -8.80
C THR A 44 35.52 -7.60 -10.16
N SER A 45 34.43 -7.74 -10.93
CA SER A 45 34.23 -7.03 -12.20
C SER A 45 33.61 -5.64 -12.01
N TYR A 46 33.25 -5.25 -10.79
CA TYR A 46 32.62 -3.95 -10.48
C TYR A 46 31.37 -3.70 -11.35
N THR A 47 30.60 -4.75 -11.55
CA THR A 47 29.34 -4.71 -12.32
C THR A 47 28.13 -4.77 -11.41
N THR A 48 28.26 -5.35 -10.22
CA THR A 48 27.14 -5.59 -9.31
C THR A 48 27.39 -4.99 -7.94
N TYR A 49 26.47 -4.14 -7.49
CA TYR A 49 26.54 -3.41 -6.22
C TYR A 49 25.32 -3.72 -5.36
N GLN A 50 25.55 -3.87 -4.05
CA GLN A 50 24.56 -4.27 -3.06
C GLN A 50 24.29 -3.12 -2.10
N LEU A 51 23.03 -2.72 -1.98
CA LEU A 51 22.56 -1.82 -0.93
C LEU A 51 22.42 -2.58 0.39
N PRO A 52 22.49 -1.89 1.54
CA PRO A 52 22.25 -2.51 2.85
C PRO A 52 20.77 -2.82 3.11
N TYR A 53 19.86 -2.45 2.19
CA TYR A 53 18.42 -2.64 2.31
C TYR A 53 17.88 -3.51 1.18
N GLU A 54 16.98 -4.42 1.53
CA GLU A 54 16.17 -5.21 0.60
C GLU A 54 14.78 -4.57 0.44
N TYR A 55 14.02 -5.04 -0.56
CA TYR A 55 12.63 -4.60 -0.81
C TYR A 55 12.50 -3.08 -0.95
N ILE A 56 13.33 -2.52 -1.83
CA ILE A 56 13.30 -1.11 -2.21
C ILE A 56 11.96 -0.82 -2.91
N ILE A 57 11.34 0.32 -2.58
CA ILE A 57 10.05 0.69 -3.15
C ILE A 57 10.17 0.98 -4.65
N ASP A 58 9.47 0.19 -5.47
CA ASP A 58 9.33 0.40 -6.91
C ASP A 58 7.96 1.01 -7.22
N LYS A 59 7.92 2.35 -7.31
CA LYS A 59 6.68 3.08 -7.59
C LYS A 59 6.03 2.71 -8.93
N LYS A 60 6.76 2.11 -9.87
CA LYS A 60 6.19 1.72 -11.17
C LYS A 60 5.24 0.53 -11.04
N ARG A 61 5.44 -0.31 -10.02
CA ARG A 61 4.61 -1.49 -9.72
C ARG A 61 3.41 -1.18 -8.83
N ILE A 62 3.34 0.02 -8.26
CA ILE A 62 2.22 0.41 -7.40
C ILE A 62 0.98 0.76 -8.24
N SER A 63 -0.11 0.04 -8.00
CA SER A 63 -1.37 0.17 -8.75
C SER A 63 -1.98 1.59 -8.73
N ASP A 64 -1.76 2.35 -7.66
CA ASP A 64 -2.16 3.76 -7.53
C ASP A 64 -0.93 4.69 -7.37
N ARG A 65 0.08 4.51 -8.23
CA ARG A 65 1.35 5.27 -8.15
C ARG A 65 1.23 6.80 -8.02
N ASN A 66 0.12 7.38 -8.48
CA ASN A 66 -0.10 8.84 -8.43
C ASN A 66 -0.49 9.32 -7.01
N SER A 67 -0.90 8.43 -6.12
CA SER A 67 -1.21 8.73 -4.72
C SER A 67 -0.05 8.44 -3.76
N VAL A 68 1.08 7.95 -4.27
CA VAL A 68 2.27 7.60 -3.49
C VAL A 68 3.12 8.84 -3.24
N GLU A 69 3.27 9.19 -1.96
CA GLU A 69 4.23 10.20 -1.50
C GLU A 69 5.61 9.56 -1.25
N GLY A 70 6.70 10.34 -1.28
CA GLY A 70 8.06 9.87 -0.99
C GLY A 70 9.08 10.09 -2.12
N LYS A 71 10.36 9.80 -1.87
CA LYS A 71 11.44 9.96 -2.86
C LYS A 71 11.37 8.91 -3.95
N ASP A 72 11.73 9.28 -5.18
CA ASP A 72 11.98 8.30 -6.25
C ASP A 72 13.32 7.61 -6.01
N PHE A 73 13.47 6.39 -6.52
CA PHE A 73 14.76 5.70 -6.47
C PHE A 73 15.75 6.36 -7.42
N VAL A 74 16.91 6.75 -6.89
CA VAL A 74 17.96 7.47 -7.63
C VAL A 74 19.30 6.81 -7.37
N VAL A 75 20.04 6.49 -8.43
CA VAL A 75 21.42 6.01 -8.37
C VAL A 75 22.38 7.13 -8.73
N LYS A 76 23.49 7.24 -8.00
CA LYS A 76 24.60 8.14 -8.31
C LYS A 76 25.90 7.36 -8.40
N VAL A 77 26.76 7.76 -9.34
CA VAL A 77 28.15 7.31 -9.43
C VAL A 77 29.03 8.54 -9.24
N ASN A 78 29.93 8.49 -8.25
CA ASN A 78 30.79 9.62 -7.87
C ASN A 78 30.01 10.94 -7.66
N GLY A 79 28.83 10.83 -7.04
CA GLY A 79 27.94 11.96 -6.76
C GLY A 79 27.11 12.46 -7.95
N THR A 80 27.31 11.93 -9.15
CA THR A 80 26.53 12.29 -10.35
C THR A 80 25.37 11.32 -10.55
N VAL A 81 24.16 11.85 -10.71
CA VAL A 81 22.96 11.02 -10.98
C VAL A 81 23.11 10.28 -12.30
N VAL A 82 22.89 8.97 -12.27
CA VAL A 82 22.89 8.10 -13.44
C VAL A 82 21.45 7.62 -13.67
N THR A 83 20.95 7.80 -14.90
CA THR A 83 19.56 7.49 -15.27
C THR A 83 19.42 6.28 -16.20
N GLU A 84 20.51 5.77 -16.76
CA GLU A 84 20.56 4.66 -17.71
C GLU A 84 21.86 3.85 -17.56
N GLY A 85 21.96 2.70 -18.23
CA GLY A 85 23.15 1.84 -18.17
C GLY A 85 23.23 0.94 -16.93
N TYR A 86 22.10 0.75 -16.24
CA TYR A 86 21.97 -0.17 -15.12
C TYR A 86 20.55 -0.72 -15.01
N THR A 87 20.42 -1.82 -14.26
CA THR A 87 19.16 -2.40 -13.80
C THR A 87 19.17 -2.49 -12.28
N VAL A 88 17.98 -2.59 -11.69
CA VAL A 88 17.80 -2.69 -10.24
C VAL A 88 16.95 -3.92 -9.95
N ASN A 89 17.48 -4.81 -9.11
CA ASN A 89 16.70 -5.84 -8.43
C ASN A 89 16.24 -5.24 -7.10
N TYR A 90 15.01 -4.74 -7.08
CA TYR A 90 14.43 -4.00 -5.96
C TYR A 90 14.24 -4.90 -4.73
N GLU A 91 13.92 -6.17 -4.96
CA GLU A 91 13.73 -7.19 -3.93
C GLU A 91 15.03 -7.45 -3.19
N ALA A 92 16.12 -7.66 -3.93
CA ALA A 92 17.44 -7.92 -3.35
C ALA A 92 18.19 -6.64 -2.96
N GLY A 93 17.73 -5.45 -3.34
CA GLY A 93 18.48 -4.20 -3.15
C GLY A 93 19.78 -4.15 -3.96
N GLN A 94 19.80 -4.73 -5.16
CA GLN A 94 21.00 -4.89 -5.97
C GLN A 94 20.92 -4.02 -7.24
N ILE A 95 22.03 -3.36 -7.57
CA ILE A 95 22.20 -2.54 -8.77
C ILE A 95 23.23 -3.24 -9.67
N THR A 96 22.86 -3.50 -10.92
CA THR A 96 23.76 -4.12 -11.92
C THR A 96 23.97 -3.16 -13.07
N PHE A 97 25.21 -2.75 -13.31
CA PHE A 97 25.60 -1.90 -14.42
C PHE A 97 25.91 -2.73 -15.67
N ASP A 98 25.51 -2.21 -16.84
CA ASP A 98 25.75 -2.87 -18.14
C ASP A 98 27.25 -2.93 -18.49
N THR A 99 28.02 -1.98 -17.94
CA THR A 99 29.48 -1.88 -18.10
C THR A 99 30.14 -1.77 -16.74
N ALA A 100 31.28 -2.45 -16.58
CA ALA A 100 32.09 -2.39 -15.37
C ALA A 100 32.49 -0.95 -15.02
N LEU A 101 32.33 -0.59 -13.76
CA LEU A 101 32.83 0.68 -13.20
C LEU A 101 34.30 0.56 -12.81
N SER A 102 34.94 1.69 -12.51
CA SER A 102 36.29 1.69 -11.92
C SER A 102 36.24 1.15 -10.49
N SER A 103 37.31 0.49 -10.05
CA SER A 103 37.47 0.05 -8.65
C SER A 103 37.50 1.20 -7.63
N THR A 104 37.65 2.43 -8.11
CA THR A 104 37.64 3.66 -7.31
C THR A 104 36.30 4.39 -7.33
N ASP A 105 35.36 3.95 -8.17
CA ASP A 105 34.05 4.59 -8.28
C ASP A 105 33.20 4.27 -7.04
N THR A 106 32.54 5.30 -6.52
CA THR A 106 31.58 5.17 -5.42
C THR A 106 30.18 5.17 -5.98
N VAL A 107 29.41 4.12 -5.71
CA VAL A 107 27.99 4.03 -6.06
C VAL A 107 27.17 4.33 -4.82
N THR A 108 26.26 5.31 -4.92
CA THR A 108 25.27 5.59 -3.87
C THR A 108 23.87 5.54 -4.43
N ALA A 109 22.88 5.28 -3.57
CA ALA A 109 21.48 5.36 -3.93
C ALA A 109 20.64 6.08 -2.88
N SER A 110 19.57 6.71 -3.33
CA SER A 110 18.50 7.28 -2.50
C SER A 110 17.16 6.65 -2.88
N GLY A 111 16.26 6.51 -1.93
CA GLY A 111 14.95 5.91 -2.16
C GLY A 111 14.22 5.63 -0.85
N ALA A 112 13.38 4.60 -0.85
CA ALA A 112 12.74 4.08 0.34
C ALA A 112 12.74 2.54 0.32
N TYR A 113 12.69 1.91 1.48
CA TYR A 113 12.55 0.45 1.59
C TYR A 113 11.36 0.09 2.47
N ALA A 114 10.70 -1.03 2.15
CA ALA A 114 9.53 -1.50 2.87
C ALA A 114 9.88 -1.97 4.29
N THR A 115 9.06 -1.59 5.28
CA THR A 115 9.19 -2.11 6.66
C THR A 115 7.93 -2.81 7.17
N SER A 116 6.76 -2.47 6.62
CA SER A 116 5.49 -3.05 7.04
C SER A 116 4.47 -3.03 5.89
N SER A 117 3.61 -4.04 5.88
CA SER A 117 2.42 -4.20 5.04
C SER A 117 1.21 -3.39 5.53
N LEU A 118 1.40 -2.47 6.49
CA LEU A 118 0.30 -1.64 6.96
C LEU A 118 -0.16 -0.64 5.89
N TYR A 119 -1.35 -0.88 5.36
CA TYR A 119 -2.11 0.06 4.56
C TYR A 119 -3.19 0.75 5.41
N GLU A 120 -3.24 2.07 5.38
CA GLU A 120 -4.17 2.90 6.15
C GLU A 120 -4.91 3.90 5.26
N ILE A 121 -6.22 4.02 5.49
CA ILE A 121 -7.08 5.06 4.89
C ILE A 121 -7.61 5.95 6.00
N THR A 122 -7.46 7.26 5.82
CA THR A 122 -8.02 8.31 6.69
C THR A 122 -8.75 9.35 5.84
N ALA A 123 -9.75 10.00 6.45
CA ALA A 123 -10.41 11.13 5.81
C ALA A 123 -9.59 12.42 6.03
N ARG A 124 -9.59 13.30 5.03
CA ARG A 124 -9.00 14.63 5.15
C ARG A 124 -9.89 15.52 6.03
N GLU A 125 -9.28 16.43 6.77
CA GLU A 125 -9.98 17.47 7.54
C GLU A 125 -11.10 18.15 6.71
N GLY A 126 -12.28 18.30 7.33
CA GLY A 126 -13.48 18.87 6.72
C GLY A 126 -14.31 17.90 5.85
N TYR A 127 -13.86 16.65 5.69
CA TYR A 127 -14.54 15.63 4.90
C TYR A 127 -14.62 14.30 5.64
N ARG A 128 -15.63 13.48 5.31
CA ARG A 128 -15.72 12.06 5.68
C ARG A 128 -15.66 11.19 4.43
N LEU A 129 -15.23 9.93 4.62
CA LEU A 129 -15.29 8.90 3.58
C LEU A 129 -16.39 7.90 3.92
N ILE A 130 -17.39 7.77 3.06
CA ILE A 130 -18.41 6.72 3.18
C ILE A 130 -17.96 5.53 2.33
N LEU A 131 -17.66 4.42 2.98
CA LEU A 131 -17.29 3.18 2.32
C LEU A 131 -18.52 2.53 1.67
N THR A 132 -18.55 2.47 0.34
CA THR A 132 -19.69 1.96 -0.42
C THR A 132 -19.46 0.56 -0.95
N TYR A 133 -18.24 0.26 -1.37
CA TYR A 133 -17.86 -1.07 -1.89
C TYR A 133 -16.41 -1.41 -1.51
N VAL A 134 -16.13 -2.67 -1.13
CA VAL A 134 -14.78 -3.20 -0.88
C VAL A 134 -14.66 -4.53 -1.56
N GLU A 135 -13.52 -4.77 -2.17
CA GLU A 135 -13.18 -6.07 -2.73
C GLU A 135 -11.71 -6.39 -2.49
N SER A 136 -11.41 -7.67 -2.36
CA SER A 136 -10.06 -8.18 -2.52
C SER A 136 -9.90 -8.84 -3.88
N GLN A 137 -8.73 -8.73 -4.48
CA GLN A 137 -8.40 -9.37 -5.76
C GLN A 137 -7.14 -10.20 -5.58
N PHE A 138 -7.24 -11.49 -5.90
CA PHE A 138 -6.14 -12.45 -5.75
C PHE A 138 -5.97 -13.28 -7.01
N THR A 139 -4.74 -13.60 -7.38
CA THR A 139 -4.49 -14.67 -8.36
C THR A 139 -4.87 -16.04 -7.79
N LEU A 140 -5.37 -16.96 -8.63
CA LEU A 140 -5.88 -18.27 -8.17
C LEU A 140 -4.80 -19.23 -7.65
N ASN A 141 -3.53 -19.03 -8.00
CA ASN A 141 -2.40 -19.83 -7.53
C ASN A 141 -1.83 -19.33 -6.18
N LEU A 142 -2.42 -18.29 -5.60
CA LEU A 142 -2.01 -17.67 -4.34
C LEU A 142 -1.76 -18.68 -3.23
N THR A 143 -0.58 -18.55 -2.60
CA THR A 143 -0.26 -19.17 -1.33
C THR A 143 -0.30 -18.11 -0.23
N VAL A 144 -1.24 -18.27 0.71
CA VAL A 144 -1.40 -17.39 1.87
C VAL A 144 -0.39 -17.81 2.94
N ASN A 145 0.65 -17.01 3.12
CA ASN A 145 1.71 -17.26 4.11
C ASN A 145 1.49 -16.51 5.45
N ASP A 146 0.53 -15.59 5.47
CA ASP A 146 0.25 -14.73 6.62
C ASP A 146 -1.23 -14.39 6.70
N ALA A 147 -1.72 -14.06 7.89
CA ALA A 147 -3.10 -13.67 8.05
C ALA A 147 -3.32 -12.24 7.56
N LEU A 148 -4.33 -12.03 6.70
CA LEU A 148 -4.78 -10.67 6.37
C LEU A 148 -5.62 -10.14 7.52
N VAL A 149 -5.31 -8.94 7.98
CA VAL A 149 -6.00 -8.27 9.08
C VAL A 149 -6.66 -7.01 8.55
N PHE A 150 -7.96 -6.88 8.84
CA PHE A 150 -8.75 -5.69 8.60
C PHE A 150 -9.19 -5.08 9.92
N GLU A 151 -8.94 -3.78 10.11
CA GLU A 151 -9.34 -3.09 11.33
C GLU A 151 -10.04 -1.76 11.04
N LEU A 152 -11.04 -1.47 11.86
CA LEU A 152 -11.59 -0.13 12.02
C LEU A 152 -11.06 0.44 13.33
N VAL A 153 -10.35 1.55 13.25
CA VAL A 153 -9.63 2.13 14.37
C VAL A 153 -10.13 3.53 14.66
N LEU A 154 -10.35 3.80 15.94
CA LEU A 154 -10.57 5.13 16.48
C LEU A 154 -9.28 5.59 17.14
N ASN A 155 -8.61 6.57 16.54
CA ASN A 155 -7.51 7.27 17.16
C ASN A 155 -8.01 8.57 17.80
N ASN A 156 -7.76 8.78 19.09
CA ASN A 156 -8.17 10.01 19.77
C ASN A 156 -6.96 10.85 20.16
N GLU A 157 -6.28 11.44 19.16
CA GLU A 157 -5.10 12.31 19.35
C GLU A 157 -5.35 13.43 20.37
N SER A 158 -6.59 13.94 20.45
CA SER A 158 -6.96 15.01 21.39
C SER A 158 -6.87 14.62 22.87
N THR A 159 -6.80 13.32 23.17
CA THR A 159 -6.72 12.79 24.55
C THR A 159 -5.39 12.12 24.87
N GLY A 160 -4.45 12.05 23.93
CA GLY A 160 -3.18 11.32 24.10
C GLY A 160 -3.35 9.79 24.24
N ASN A 161 -4.55 9.26 23.94
CA ASN A 161 -4.82 7.84 24.02
C ASN A 161 -4.35 7.10 22.77
N GLU A 162 -3.89 5.86 22.99
CA GLU A 162 -3.49 4.92 21.94
C GLU A 162 -4.66 4.59 20.99
N ASP A 163 -4.32 4.05 19.82
CA ASP A 163 -5.29 3.54 18.86
C ASP A 163 -6.25 2.54 19.52
N LYS A 164 -7.56 2.83 19.44
CA LYS A 164 -8.59 1.88 19.87
C LYS A 164 -9.14 1.13 18.67
N ILE A 165 -8.95 -0.18 18.65
CA ILE A 165 -9.56 -1.06 17.65
C ILE A 165 -11.06 -1.19 17.97
N ILE A 166 -11.91 -0.71 17.06
CA ILE A 166 -13.38 -0.79 17.16
C ILE A 166 -13.89 -2.10 16.56
N HIS A 167 -13.28 -2.52 15.46
CA HIS A 167 -13.58 -3.77 14.79
C HIS A 167 -12.28 -4.37 14.26
N ARG A 168 -12.15 -5.69 14.37
CA ARG A 168 -11.04 -6.46 13.82
C ARG A 168 -11.57 -7.73 13.18
N GLN A 169 -11.19 -7.95 11.94
CA GLN A 169 -11.42 -9.19 11.21
C GLN A 169 -10.08 -9.74 10.74
N VAL A 170 -9.85 -11.02 10.99
CA VAL A 170 -8.64 -11.73 10.56
C VAL A 170 -9.03 -12.83 9.60
N TYR A 171 -8.24 -13.00 8.55
CA TYR A 171 -8.41 -14.04 7.53
C TYR A 171 -7.13 -14.86 7.47
N TYR A 172 -7.16 -16.09 8.03
CA TYR A 172 -5.98 -16.96 8.11
C TYR A 172 -5.70 -17.70 6.79
N GLY A 173 -6.63 -17.64 5.84
CA GLY A 173 -6.46 -18.29 4.54
C GLY A 173 -7.51 -17.85 3.53
N ALA A 174 -7.30 -18.28 2.29
CA ALA A 174 -8.22 -17.98 1.18
C ALA A 174 -9.66 -18.46 1.46
N LYS A 175 -9.83 -19.55 2.23
CA LYS A 175 -11.15 -20.03 2.65
C LYS A 175 -11.90 -19.03 3.53
N ASP A 176 -11.22 -18.36 4.44
CA ASP A 176 -11.85 -17.36 5.32
C ASP A 176 -12.32 -16.15 4.49
N MET A 177 -11.48 -15.69 3.57
CA MET A 177 -11.82 -14.61 2.66
C MET A 177 -13.00 -14.97 1.75
N LEU A 178 -13.03 -16.19 1.22
CA LEU A 178 -14.14 -16.72 0.41
C LEU A 178 -15.45 -16.79 1.19
N ASN A 179 -15.43 -17.25 2.44
CA ASN A 179 -16.63 -17.37 3.27
C ASN A 179 -17.23 -16.00 3.64
N GLN A 180 -16.41 -14.95 3.68
CA GLN A 180 -16.85 -13.58 3.98
C GLN A 180 -17.19 -12.78 2.72
N ALA A 181 -16.89 -13.31 1.54
CA ALA A 181 -17.16 -12.64 0.29
C ALA A 181 -18.63 -12.77 -0.13
N ASN A 182 -19.19 -11.68 -0.64
CA ASN A 182 -20.49 -11.66 -1.30
C ASN A 182 -20.30 -11.93 -2.80
N MET A 183 -20.73 -13.10 -3.26
CA MET A 183 -20.66 -13.51 -4.67
C MET A 183 -19.25 -13.41 -5.30
N PRO A 184 -18.30 -14.28 -4.92
CA PRO A 184 -17.00 -14.39 -5.57
C PRO A 184 -17.11 -14.56 -7.09
N VAL A 185 -16.24 -13.88 -7.84
CA VAL A 185 -16.17 -14.00 -9.31
C VAL A 185 -14.75 -14.30 -9.73
N VAL A 186 -14.58 -15.30 -10.61
CA VAL A 186 -13.31 -15.56 -11.28
C VAL A 186 -13.32 -14.85 -12.62
N ILE A 187 -12.30 -14.05 -12.89
CA ILE A 187 -12.10 -13.35 -14.16
C ILE A 187 -10.86 -13.88 -14.88
N GLU A 188 -10.90 -13.82 -16.21
CA GLU A 188 -9.76 -14.16 -17.06
C GLU A 188 -8.58 -13.20 -16.81
N PRO A 189 -7.33 -13.63 -17.07
CA PRO A 189 -6.17 -12.78 -16.88
C PRO A 189 -6.30 -11.46 -17.67
N PHE A 190 -5.81 -10.37 -17.08
CA PHE A 190 -5.86 -9.04 -17.67
C PHE A 190 -4.54 -8.29 -17.45
N ALA A 191 -4.31 -7.25 -18.27
CA ALA A 191 -3.04 -6.53 -18.28
C ALA A 191 -1.84 -7.47 -18.45
N GLU A 192 -0.91 -7.47 -17.50
CA GLU A 192 0.32 -8.29 -17.52
C GLU A 192 0.17 -9.62 -16.74
N LEU A 193 -1.00 -9.88 -16.17
CA LEU A 193 -1.26 -11.10 -15.40
C LEU A 193 -1.37 -12.31 -16.32
N THR A 194 -0.77 -13.44 -15.92
CA THR A 194 -0.89 -14.74 -16.61
C THR A 194 -1.88 -15.67 -15.92
N GLN A 195 -2.21 -15.39 -14.65
CA GLN A 195 -3.10 -16.20 -13.84
C GLN A 195 -4.50 -15.58 -13.80
N LYS A 196 -5.52 -16.44 -13.68
CA LYS A 196 -6.89 -15.98 -13.40
C LYS A 196 -6.93 -15.29 -12.05
N VAL A 197 -7.77 -14.27 -11.93
CA VAL A 197 -7.97 -13.52 -10.70
C VAL A 197 -9.34 -13.87 -10.12
N ILE A 198 -9.40 -14.11 -8.82
CA ILE A 198 -10.64 -14.14 -8.06
C ILE A 198 -10.86 -12.78 -7.41
N VAL A 199 -12.02 -12.19 -7.69
CA VAL A 199 -12.52 -10.99 -7.05
C VAL A 199 -13.47 -11.42 -5.94
N LEU A 200 -13.19 -10.93 -4.73
CA LEU A 200 -13.91 -11.22 -3.50
C LEU A 200 -14.53 -9.93 -2.96
N PRO A 201 -15.75 -9.58 -3.37
CA PRO A 201 -16.48 -8.46 -2.79
C PRO A 201 -16.72 -8.73 -1.31
N TRP A 202 -16.36 -7.84 -0.40
CA TRP A 202 -16.56 -8.10 1.03
C TRP A 202 -18.02 -7.88 1.42
N ASN A 203 -18.56 -8.79 2.23
CA ASN A 203 -19.89 -8.64 2.80
C ASN A 203 -19.83 -7.85 4.11
N TYR A 204 -19.96 -6.53 4.05
CA TYR A 204 -20.20 -5.72 5.25
C TYR A 204 -21.65 -5.24 5.27
N LEU A 205 -22.39 -5.71 6.27
CA LEU A 205 -23.83 -5.50 6.45
C LEU A 205 -24.20 -4.04 6.78
N THR A 206 -23.19 -3.19 7.04
CA THR A 206 -23.38 -1.81 7.52
C THR A 206 -22.48 -0.86 6.75
N GLN A 207 -23.03 0.29 6.33
CA GLN A 207 -22.22 1.37 5.77
C GLN A 207 -21.30 1.96 6.85
N TYR A 208 -20.04 2.12 6.48
CA TYR A 208 -18.97 2.56 7.36
C TYR A 208 -18.54 3.97 6.93
N ALA A 209 -18.60 4.95 7.84
CA ALA A 209 -18.10 6.30 7.61
C ALA A 209 -16.78 6.52 8.36
N ILE A 210 -15.71 6.81 7.63
CA ILE A 210 -14.41 7.21 8.18
C ILE A 210 -14.42 8.72 8.35
N TYR A 211 -14.27 9.19 9.58
CA TYR A 211 -14.18 10.61 9.92
C TYR A 211 -12.71 11.06 9.96
N PRO A 212 -12.43 12.37 9.86
CA PRO A 212 -11.06 12.86 10.01
C PRO A 212 -10.62 12.69 11.46
N VAL A 213 -9.31 12.52 11.65
CA VAL A 213 -8.74 12.43 13.00
C VAL A 213 -9.03 13.72 13.78
N GLY A 214 -9.44 13.59 15.04
CA GLY A 214 -9.81 14.73 15.89
C GLY A 214 -11.26 15.24 15.73
N TYR A 215 -12.07 14.66 14.84
CA TYR A 215 -13.51 14.95 14.79
C TYR A 215 -14.20 14.54 16.11
N PRO A 216 -15.07 15.39 16.70
CA PRO A 216 -15.66 15.12 18.01
C PRO A 216 -16.62 13.93 17.94
N ALA A 217 -16.28 12.86 18.67
CA ALA A 217 -17.13 11.69 18.80
C ALA A 217 -18.39 12.02 19.64
N ASP A 218 -19.46 12.49 19.00
CA ASP A 218 -20.73 12.72 19.68
C ASP A 218 -21.57 11.44 19.77
N ALA A 219 -21.22 10.61 20.75
CA ALA A 219 -22.03 9.66 21.54
C ALA A 219 -23.06 8.69 20.89
N GLN A 220 -23.40 8.72 19.60
CA GLN A 220 -24.51 7.90 19.07
C GLN A 220 -24.24 7.13 17.78
N ASN A 221 -23.12 7.32 17.09
CA ASN A 221 -22.73 6.46 15.97
C ASN A 221 -21.28 6.00 16.13
N MET A 222 -20.98 4.77 15.73
CA MET A 222 -19.62 4.21 15.81
C MET A 222 -18.70 4.98 14.86
N GLU A 223 -18.01 5.98 15.37
CA GLU A 223 -17.04 6.74 14.60
C GLU A 223 -15.66 6.08 14.72
N PHE A 224 -15.09 5.71 13.59
CA PHE A 224 -13.69 5.34 13.42
C PHE A 224 -13.10 6.32 12.41
N ASN A 225 -11.82 6.62 12.55
CA ASN A 225 -11.14 7.62 11.73
C ASN A 225 -9.96 7.04 10.93
N LYS A 226 -9.71 5.73 11.10
CA LYS A 226 -8.73 4.96 10.37
C LYS A 226 -9.33 3.62 9.96
N LEU A 227 -9.10 3.23 8.73
CA LEU A 227 -9.27 1.87 8.25
C LEU A 227 -7.88 1.30 8.00
N ARG A 228 -7.61 0.08 8.47
CA ARG A 228 -6.33 -0.60 8.28
C ARG A 228 -6.50 -1.92 7.57
N LEU A 229 -5.56 -2.23 6.68
CA LEU A 229 -5.41 -3.51 6.01
C LEU A 229 -3.93 -3.90 6.02
N TYR A 230 -3.57 -5.07 6.56
CA TYR A 230 -2.18 -5.49 6.70
C TYR A 230 -2.01 -7.00 6.88
N LEU A 231 -0.79 -7.50 6.76
CA LEU A 231 -0.41 -8.88 7.06
C LEU A 231 0.13 -8.96 8.50
N GLU A 232 -0.37 -9.91 9.29
CA GLU A 232 -0.12 -9.96 10.74
C GLU A 232 1.37 -9.98 11.13
N ASN A 233 2.22 -10.57 10.30
CA ASN A 233 3.67 -10.75 10.52
C ASN A 233 4.51 -10.19 9.36
N ASP A 234 3.92 -9.35 8.50
CA ASP A 234 4.57 -8.77 7.32
C ASP A 234 5.23 -9.83 6.40
N GLN A 235 4.65 -11.05 6.34
CA GLN A 235 5.10 -12.11 5.43
C GLN A 235 4.33 -12.07 4.12
N PRO A 236 4.98 -11.79 2.98
CA PRO A 236 4.27 -11.59 1.73
C PRO A 236 3.65 -12.90 1.27
N TYR A 237 2.58 -12.79 0.51
CA TYR A 237 2.03 -13.95 -0.16
C TYR A 237 2.95 -14.42 -1.28
N THR A 238 2.90 -15.71 -1.59
CA THR A 238 3.77 -16.32 -2.61
C THR A 238 2.93 -17.04 -3.66
N ASN A 239 3.57 -17.40 -4.78
CA ASN A 239 2.90 -18.00 -5.93
C ASN A 239 1.71 -17.14 -6.42
N CYS A 240 1.87 -15.83 -6.43
CA CYS A 240 0.82 -14.90 -6.84
C CYS A 240 1.39 -13.74 -7.65
N GLU A 241 0.59 -13.23 -8.58
CA GLU A 241 0.94 -12.04 -9.39
C GLU A 241 0.23 -10.77 -8.90
N ILE A 242 -0.84 -10.93 -8.11
CA ILE A 242 -1.54 -9.83 -7.43
C ILE A 242 -2.26 -10.34 -6.19
N ALA A 243 -2.18 -9.54 -5.12
CA ALA A 243 -3.02 -9.61 -3.94
C ALA A 243 -3.29 -8.21 -3.39
N THR A 244 -4.46 -7.63 -3.70
CA THR A 244 -4.79 -6.26 -3.27
C THR A 244 -6.18 -6.18 -2.62
N GLY A 245 -6.39 -5.15 -1.82
CA GLY A 245 -7.70 -4.68 -1.37
C GLY A 245 -8.04 -3.35 -2.04
N THR A 246 -9.25 -3.22 -2.59
CA THR A 246 -9.76 -1.99 -3.18
C THR A 246 -10.96 -1.49 -2.39
N PHE A 247 -10.92 -0.21 -2.00
CA PHE A 247 -11.94 0.48 -1.22
C PHE A 247 -12.55 1.60 -2.06
N TYR A 248 -13.85 1.52 -2.29
CA TYR A 248 -14.63 2.51 -3.01
C TYR A 248 -15.37 3.36 -1.98
N CYS A 249 -15.07 4.66 -2.00
CA CYS A 249 -15.58 5.60 -1.03
C CYS A 249 -16.31 6.74 -1.73
N ILE A 250 -17.33 7.29 -1.08
CA ILE A 250 -17.85 8.63 -1.37
C ILE A 250 -17.19 9.60 -0.42
N VAL A 251 -16.61 10.67 -0.96
CA VAL A 251 -16.07 11.79 -0.18
C VAL A 251 -17.19 12.82 0.01
N GLU A 252 -17.53 13.13 1.26
CA GLU A 252 -18.56 14.11 1.60
C GLU A 252 -18.02 15.18 2.56
N PRO A 253 -18.35 16.47 2.35
CA PRO A 253 -18.11 17.50 3.36
C PRO A 253 -18.89 17.19 4.64
N ILE A 254 -18.29 17.48 5.80
CA ILE A 254 -18.95 17.39 7.11
C ILE A 254 -19.59 18.73 7.46
#